data_AF-C8WIY8-F1
#
_entry.id   AF-C8WIY8-F1
#
_cell.length_a   1.000
_cell.length_b   1.000
_cell.length_c   1.000
_cell.angle_alpha   90.00
_cell.angle_beta   90.00
_cell.angle_gamma   90.00
#
_symmetry.space_group_name_H-M   'P 1'
#
loop_
_entity.id
_entity.type
_entity.pdbx_description
1 polymer ?
#
loop_
_entity_poly.entity_id
_entity_poly.type
_entity_poly.pdbx_seq_one_letter_code
_entity_poly.pdbx_strand_id
1 'polypeptide(L)'
;MAAEARGTLGVHLDSPVARRVLTRVQQELPVCERPYAALGDACGTSEEQAFAAVEAARTADIVRRIGASFESSRIGYASTLVALAVEPGDLDRVAALVGAHPGITHNYERDDRYNLWFTLIARGAEARDAELARIVAQTGCDDVLALPAIRLFKIKVAFDVREGAGTDEASAAAPSSLRAPLEPARVVAEPLDDADRALVRALQGDLGGTLRPFARAAEVASSYAGTALNERWASDRTRALLEAGAVRRFGAMVRHRRMGFSSNAMGVWNVPDEQVLAAGTVLAAPAEVSHCYERPRSQTWPYNLYTMIHGRDRDACERTAARLHDDLSRAGIDVLPARLLLSTREFKKTSMRYFEEER
;
A
#
# COMPACT_ATOMS: atom_id res chain seq x y z
N MET A 1 -43.51 2.28 11.66
CA MET A 1 -43.16 0.92 12.11
C MET A 1 -41.75 0.44 11.74
N ALA A 2 -41.00 1.11 10.84
CA ALA A 2 -39.59 0.78 10.55
C ALA A 2 -38.56 1.76 11.17
N ALA A 3 -39.02 2.71 12.00
CA ALA A 3 -38.19 3.78 12.58
C ALA A 3 -37.77 3.52 14.04
N GLU A 4 -38.27 2.47 14.69
CA GLU A 4 -38.05 2.23 16.13
C GLU A 4 -37.21 0.98 16.46
N ALA A 5 -36.65 0.30 15.45
CA ALA A 5 -35.71 -0.83 15.66
C ALA A 5 -34.23 -0.42 15.67
N ARG A 6 -33.91 0.88 15.90
CA ARG A 6 -32.53 1.42 16.00
C ARG A 6 -32.09 1.75 17.42
N GLY A 7 -32.82 1.29 18.44
CA GLY A 7 -32.51 1.55 19.83
C GLY A 7 -31.96 0.32 20.54
N THR A 8 -30.66 0.01 20.41
CA THR A 8 -29.80 -0.63 21.46
C THR A 8 -28.35 -0.91 21.03
N LEU A 9 -27.70 -0.07 20.22
CA LEU A 9 -26.22 0.00 20.11
C LEU A 9 -25.83 1.35 19.50
N GLY A 10 -26.12 2.42 20.23
CA GLY A 10 -25.84 3.80 19.82
C GLY A 10 -24.37 4.17 19.95
N VAL A 11 -23.49 3.57 19.14
CA VAL A 11 -22.14 4.11 18.97
C VAL A 11 -22.19 5.19 17.89
N HIS A 12 -22.26 6.45 18.32
CA HIS A 12 -22.04 7.57 17.41
C HIS A 12 -20.58 7.50 16.95
N LEU A 13 -20.33 7.37 15.64
CA LEU A 13 -18.97 7.33 15.08
C LEU A 13 -18.15 8.57 15.44
N ASP A 14 -18.83 9.69 15.70
CA ASP A 14 -18.23 10.94 16.19
C ASP A 14 -17.98 11.01 17.70
N SER A 15 -18.38 10.00 18.47
CA SER A 15 -18.13 10.00 19.91
C SER A 15 -16.62 9.99 20.18
N PRO A 16 -16.13 10.65 21.25
CA PRO A 16 -14.72 10.64 21.62
C PRO A 16 -14.15 9.22 21.78
N VAL A 17 -14.96 8.28 22.29
CA VAL A 17 -14.59 6.87 22.43
C VAL A 17 -14.42 6.21 21.05
N ALA A 18 -15.41 6.33 20.16
CA ALA A 18 -15.32 5.77 18.82
C ALA A 18 -14.12 6.32 18.05
N ARG A 19 -13.86 7.64 18.14
CA ARG A 19 -12.68 8.26 17.50
C ARG A 19 -11.37 7.67 18.01
N ARG A 20 -11.21 7.47 19.33
CA ARG A 20 -10.01 6.83 19.89
C ARG A 20 -9.85 5.38 19.40
N VAL A 21 -10.92 4.59 19.48
CA VAL A 21 -10.92 3.19 19.03
C VAL A 21 -10.57 3.09 17.55
N LEU A 22 -11.22 3.88 16.70
CA LEU A 22 -10.99 3.89 15.25
C LEU A 22 -9.60 4.40 14.89
N THR A 23 -9.04 5.34 15.65
CA THR A 23 -7.66 5.79 15.47
C THR A 23 -6.67 4.68 15.85
N ARG A 24 -6.88 4.02 16.99
CA ARG A 24 -5.98 2.95 17.47
C ARG A 24 -6.02 1.72 16.57
N VAL A 25 -7.21 1.23 16.21
CA VAL A 25 -7.36 0.03 15.37
C VAL A 25 -6.78 0.19 13.95
N GLN A 26 -6.71 1.43 13.45
CA GLN A 26 -6.01 1.74 12.20
C GLN A 26 -4.50 1.62 12.32
N GLN A 27 -3.95 1.87 13.50
CA GLN A 27 -2.52 1.70 13.78
C GLN A 27 -2.20 0.24 14.06
N GLU A 28 -3.05 -0.43 14.85
CA GLU A 28 -2.83 -1.78 15.33
C GLU A 28 -4.10 -2.34 16.01
N LEU A 29 -4.44 -3.58 15.69
CA LEU A 29 -5.28 -4.42 16.55
C LEU A 29 -4.35 -5.46 17.22
N PRO A 30 -4.26 -5.52 18.56
CA PRO A 30 -3.32 -6.40 19.23
C PRO A 30 -3.46 -7.87 18.81
N VAL A 31 -2.34 -8.56 18.58
CA VAL A 31 -2.35 -9.99 18.24
C VAL A 31 -2.36 -10.82 19.53
N CYS A 32 -3.56 -11.10 20.05
CA CYS A 32 -3.78 -11.90 21.25
C CYS A 32 -5.15 -12.62 21.19
N GLU A 33 -5.47 -13.41 22.21
CA GLU A 33 -6.74 -14.17 22.26
C GLU A 33 -7.99 -13.28 22.30
N ARG A 34 -7.91 -12.12 22.96
CA ARG A 34 -9.01 -11.14 23.09
C ARG A 34 -8.58 -9.76 22.59
N PRO A 35 -8.47 -9.58 21.26
CA PRO A 35 -7.90 -8.37 20.67
C PRO A 35 -8.75 -7.13 20.93
N TYR A 36 -10.08 -7.27 21.00
CA TYR A 36 -10.99 -6.15 21.27
C TYR A 36 -11.02 -5.76 22.75
N ALA A 37 -10.84 -6.69 23.68
CA ALA A 37 -10.60 -6.35 25.09
C ALA A 37 -9.31 -5.53 25.24
N ALA A 38 -8.20 -5.99 24.66
CA ALA A 38 -6.94 -5.25 24.69
C ALA A 38 -7.03 -3.86 24.02
N LEU A 39 -7.80 -3.76 22.92
CA LEU A 39 -8.09 -2.48 22.28
C LEU A 39 -8.95 -1.57 23.17
N GLY A 40 -9.94 -2.14 23.85
CA GLY A 40 -10.80 -1.44 24.81
C GLY A 40 -10.00 -0.85 25.96
N ASP A 41 -9.18 -1.68 26.62
CA ASP A 41 -8.28 -1.27 27.70
C ASP A 41 -7.36 -0.12 27.27
N ALA A 42 -6.74 -0.25 26.09
CA ALA A 42 -5.87 0.79 25.53
C ALA A 42 -6.61 2.10 25.20
N CYS A 43 -7.93 2.06 25.01
CA CYS A 43 -8.76 3.22 24.69
C CYS A 43 -9.60 3.73 25.88
N GLY A 44 -9.50 3.09 27.04
CA GLY A 44 -10.31 3.35 28.24
C GLY A 44 -11.80 3.07 28.03
N THR A 45 -12.15 1.92 27.44
CA THR A 45 -13.53 1.50 27.12
C THR A 45 -13.66 -0.03 27.23
N SER A 46 -14.88 -0.57 27.20
CA SER A 46 -15.07 -2.04 27.27
C SER A 46 -14.80 -2.74 25.92
N GLU A 47 -14.64 -4.07 25.95
CA GLU A 47 -14.50 -4.89 24.73
C GLU A 47 -15.69 -4.70 23.79
N GLU A 48 -16.91 -4.68 24.35
CA GLU A 48 -18.16 -4.55 23.60
C GLU A 48 -18.26 -3.19 22.93
N GLN A 49 -17.85 -2.12 23.62
CA GLN A 49 -17.84 -0.76 23.07
C GLN A 49 -16.78 -0.61 21.96
N ALA A 50 -15.59 -1.18 22.16
CA ALA A 50 -14.54 -1.17 21.14
C ALA A 50 -14.97 -1.95 19.89
N PHE A 51 -15.51 -3.16 20.07
CA PHE A 51 -16.02 -3.97 18.97
C PHE A 51 -17.17 -3.27 18.23
N ALA A 52 -18.15 -2.75 18.96
CA ALA A 52 -19.29 -2.04 18.36
C ALA A 52 -18.86 -0.81 17.55
N ALA A 53 -17.85 -0.05 18.01
CA ALA A 53 -17.31 1.08 17.26
C ALA A 53 -16.67 0.65 15.93
N VAL A 54 -15.88 -0.43 15.95
CA VAL A 54 -15.25 -0.99 14.74
C VAL A 54 -16.30 -1.52 13.76
N GLU A 55 -17.29 -2.26 14.25
CA GLU A 55 -18.35 -2.84 13.42
C GLU A 55 -19.29 -1.76 12.85
N ALA A 56 -19.58 -0.70 13.62
CA ALA A 56 -20.32 0.45 13.11
C ALA A 56 -19.55 1.12 11.95
N ALA A 57 -18.23 1.26 12.07
CA ALA A 57 -17.41 1.84 11.01
C ALA A 57 -17.28 0.91 9.79
N ARG A 58 -17.29 -0.41 9.99
CA ARG A 58 -17.37 -1.40 8.89
C ARG A 58 -18.71 -1.31 8.16
N THR A 59 -19.81 -1.27 8.90
CA THR A 59 -21.17 -1.15 8.35
C THR A 59 -21.35 0.17 7.57
N ALA A 60 -20.70 1.24 8.02
CA ALA A 60 -20.69 2.53 7.34
C ALA A 60 -19.70 2.62 6.15
N ASP A 61 -19.04 1.51 5.78
CA ASP A 61 -18.04 1.41 4.71
C ASP A 61 -16.80 2.31 4.90
N ILE A 62 -16.55 2.78 6.14
CA ILE A 62 -15.35 3.53 6.51
C ILE A 62 -14.18 2.57 6.70
N VAL A 63 -14.40 1.46 7.42
CA VAL A 63 -13.44 0.37 7.54
C VAL A 63 -13.76 -0.68 6.48
N ARG A 64 -12.84 -0.86 5.53
CA ARG A 64 -12.97 -1.83 4.43
C ARG A 64 -12.85 -3.27 4.91
N ARG A 65 -11.92 -3.54 5.83
CA ARG A 65 -11.67 -4.87 6.40
C ARG A 65 -10.82 -4.80 7.67
N ILE A 66 -10.88 -5.83 8.49
CA ILE A 66 -9.87 -6.14 9.52
C ILE A 66 -8.94 -7.22 8.96
N GLY A 67 -7.63 -7.00 9.02
CA GLY A 67 -6.66 -8.00 8.59
C GLY A 67 -5.23 -7.49 8.59
N ALA A 68 -4.36 -8.19 7.87
CA ALA A 68 -2.94 -7.85 7.75
C ALA A 68 -2.61 -7.08 6.48
N SER A 69 -1.55 -6.28 6.56
CA SER A 69 -0.79 -5.75 5.42
C SER A 69 0.62 -6.34 5.45
N PHE A 70 1.19 -6.61 4.28
CA PHE A 70 2.42 -7.39 4.15
C PHE A 70 3.55 -6.58 3.51
N GLU A 71 4.78 -6.90 3.88
CA GLU A 71 5.98 -6.57 3.12
C GLU A 71 6.19 -7.67 2.08
N SER A 72 5.84 -7.40 0.81
CA SER A 72 5.88 -8.39 -0.27
C SER A 72 7.23 -9.09 -0.37
N SER A 73 8.32 -8.34 -0.20
CA SER A 73 9.69 -8.87 -0.30
C SER A 73 9.99 -9.91 0.79
N ARG A 74 9.43 -9.72 1.99
CA ARG A 74 9.61 -10.62 3.13
C ARG A 74 8.74 -11.87 3.07
N ILE A 75 7.71 -11.89 2.21
CA ILE A 75 6.88 -13.08 1.97
C ILE A 75 7.18 -13.73 0.61
N GLY A 76 8.36 -13.44 0.03
CA GLY A 76 8.87 -14.10 -1.17
C GLY A 76 8.37 -13.52 -2.50
N TYR A 77 7.82 -12.30 -2.52
CA TYR A 77 7.37 -11.64 -3.75
C TYR A 77 8.35 -10.55 -4.19
N ALA A 78 8.53 -10.44 -5.50
CA ALA A 78 9.22 -9.33 -6.13
C ALA A 78 8.23 -8.47 -6.91
N SER A 79 8.48 -7.16 -6.95
CA SER A 79 7.71 -6.22 -7.78
C SER A 79 8.62 -5.51 -8.78
N THR A 80 8.02 -5.03 -9.87
CA THR A 80 8.66 -4.12 -10.81
C THR A 80 7.63 -3.13 -11.35
N LEU A 81 8.05 -1.88 -11.56
CA LEU A 81 7.28 -0.92 -12.34
C LEU A 81 7.64 -1.16 -13.80
N VAL A 82 6.63 -1.26 -14.65
CA VAL A 82 6.79 -1.48 -16.08
C VAL A 82 6.18 -0.32 -16.84
N ALA A 83 6.85 0.09 -17.91
CA ALA A 83 6.31 1.03 -18.86
C ALA A 83 6.40 0.45 -20.27
N LEU A 84 5.34 0.56 -21.06
CA LEU A 84 5.29 0.18 -22.47
C LEU A 84 5.06 1.43 -23.31
N ALA A 85 5.76 1.53 -24.43
CA ALA A 85 5.47 2.51 -25.48
C ALA A 85 4.50 1.86 -26.48
N VAL A 86 3.20 2.07 -26.25
CA VAL A 86 2.13 1.44 -27.02
C VAL A 86 1.65 2.40 -28.10
N GLU A 87 1.43 1.91 -29.30
CA GLU A 87 0.80 2.72 -30.35
C GLU A 87 -0.60 3.20 -29.90
N PRO A 88 -0.96 4.49 -30.12
CA PRO A 88 -2.20 5.05 -29.57
C PRO A 88 -3.48 4.27 -29.94
N GLY A 89 -3.52 3.65 -31.12
CA GLY A 89 -4.66 2.84 -31.57
C GLY A 89 -4.79 1.48 -30.88
N ASP A 90 -3.73 0.98 -30.25
CA ASP A 90 -3.68 -0.32 -29.59
C ASP A 90 -3.78 -0.25 -28.07
N LEU A 91 -3.75 0.96 -27.49
CA LEU A 91 -3.62 1.18 -26.07
C LEU A 91 -4.68 0.44 -25.25
N ASP A 92 -5.96 0.53 -25.64
CA ASP A 92 -7.05 -0.12 -24.91
C ASP A 92 -6.94 -1.66 -24.94
N ARG A 93 -6.53 -2.22 -26.08
CA ARG A 93 -6.32 -3.67 -26.25
C ARG A 93 -5.18 -4.14 -25.36
N VAL A 94 -4.04 -3.45 -25.40
CA VAL A 94 -2.85 -3.78 -24.61
C VAL A 94 -3.13 -3.60 -23.11
N ALA A 95 -3.79 -2.51 -22.73
CA ALA A 95 -4.16 -2.25 -21.34
C ALA A 95 -5.13 -3.32 -20.79
N ALA A 96 -6.06 -3.82 -21.60
CA ALA A 96 -6.95 -4.93 -21.22
C ALA A 96 -6.17 -6.24 -21.02
N LEU A 97 -5.26 -6.59 -21.94
CA LEU A 97 -4.39 -7.77 -21.83
C LEU A 97 -3.53 -7.73 -20.57
N VAL A 98 -2.84 -6.61 -20.34
CA VAL A 98 -2.05 -6.38 -19.12
C VAL A 98 -2.95 -6.45 -17.89
N GLY A 99 -4.10 -5.77 -17.91
CA GLY A 99 -5.04 -5.71 -16.79
C GLY A 99 -5.60 -7.06 -16.36
N ALA A 100 -5.70 -8.03 -17.26
CA ALA A 100 -6.19 -9.38 -16.96
C ALA A 100 -5.23 -10.19 -16.08
N HIS A 101 -3.93 -9.87 -16.08
CA HIS A 101 -2.93 -10.63 -15.34
C HIS A 101 -3.09 -10.46 -13.81
N PRO A 102 -3.09 -11.55 -13.02
CA PRO A 102 -3.35 -11.50 -11.57
C PRO A 102 -2.28 -10.74 -10.79
N GLY A 103 -1.02 -10.81 -11.24
CA GLY A 103 0.10 -10.05 -10.67
C GLY A 103 0.09 -8.55 -10.97
N ILE A 104 -0.84 -8.05 -11.79
CA ILE A 104 -0.95 -6.63 -12.12
C ILE A 104 -1.89 -5.95 -11.13
N THR A 105 -1.39 -4.99 -10.37
CA THR A 105 -2.16 -4.27 -9.34
C THR A 105 -2.57 -2.86 -9.75
N HIS A 106 -1.74 -2.21 -10.56
CA HIS A 106 -1.91 -0.84 -11.01
C HIS A 106 -1.68 -0.85 -12.52
N ASN A 107 -2.56 -0.23 -13.29
CA ASN A 107 -2.42 -0.07 -14.74
C ASN A 107 -3.01 1.29 -15.15
N TYR A 108 -2.16 2.19 -15.64
CA TYR A 108 -2.49 3.58 -15.91
C TYR A 108 -1.95 4.00 -17.26
N GLU A 109 -2.75 4.80 -17.97
CA GLU A 109 -2.27 5.62 -19.06
C GLU A 109 -1.56 6.86 -18.50
N ARG A 110 -0.43 7.23 -19.09
CA ARG A 110 0.28 8.47 -18.77
C ARG A 110 0.63 9.26 -20.02
N ASP A 111 0.69 10.58 -19.87
CA ASP A 111 1.05 11.54 -20.93
C ASP A 111 2.57 11.57 -21.15
N ASP A 112 3.10 10.52 -21.79
CA ASP A 112 4.52 10.37 -22.20
C ASP A 112 4.62 9.39 -23.38
N ARG A 113 5.80 9.27 -24.02
CA ARG A 113 6.09 8.24 -25.02
C ARG A 113 5.83 6.85 -24.46
N TYR A 114 6.29 6.60 -23.24
CA TYR A 114 5.87 5.42 -22.49
C TYR A 114 4.48 5.72 -21.92
N ASN A 115 3.45 5.38 -22.65
CA ASN A 115 2.08 5.79 -22.37
C ASN A 115 1.29 4.79 -21.52
N LEU A 116 1.76 3.54 -21.35
CA LEU A 116 1.12 2.57 -20.47
C LEU A 116 2.06 2.15 -19.33
N TRP A 117 1.66 2.43 -18.08
CA TRP A 117 2.44 2.14 -16.87
C TRP A 117 1.70 1.19 -15.95
N PHE A 118 2.37 0.11 -15.53
CA PHE A 118 1.79 -0.86 -14.63
C PHE A 118 2.77 -1.45 -13.62
N THR A 119 2.24 -1.93 -12.49
CA THR A 119 3.03 -2.61 -11.47
C THR A 119 2.78 -4.10 -11.54
N LEU A 120 3.82 -4.87 -11.85
CA LEU A 120 3.83 -6.33 -11.87
C LEU A 120 4.45 -6.88 -10.58
N ILE A 121 3.77 -7.84 -9.97
CA ILE A 121 4.18 -8.54 -8.75
C ILE A 121 4.09 -10.05 -9.01
N ALA A 122 5.12 -10.79 -8.64
CA ALA A 122 5.15 -12.26 -8.72
C ALA A 122 6.01 -12.87 -7.61
N ARG A 123 5.99 -14.20 -7.48
CA ARG A 123 6.76 -14.96 -6.48
C ARG A 123 8.24 -15.01 -6.87
N GLY A 124 9.04 -14.09 -6.33
CA GLY A 124 10.45 -13.95 -6.66
C GLY A 124 10.73 -13.19 -7.97
N ALA A 125 11.98 -12.75 -8.12
CA ALA A 125 12.41 -11.95 -9.27
C ALA A 125 12.40 -12.75 -10.58
N GLU A 126 12.83 -14.02 -10.55
CA GLU A 126 12.84 -14.89 -11.73
C GLU A 126 11.45 -15.09 -12.31
N ALA A 127 10.46 -15.44 -11.47
CA ALA A 127 9.08 -15.59 -11.93
C ALA A 127 8.52 -14.27 -12.45
N ARG A 128 8.80 -13.14 -11.77
CA ARG A 128 8.38 -11.80 -12.22
C ARG A 128 8.91 -11.48 -13.61
N ASP A 129 10.18 -11.78 -13.86
CA ASP A 129 10.83 -11.46 -15.14
C ASP A 129 10.31 -12.39 -16.26
N ALA A 130 10.04 -13.67 -15.93
CA ALA A 130 9.38 -14.60 -16.85
C ALA A 130 7.93 -14.21 -17.17
N GLU A 131 7.17 -13.70 -16.19
CA GLU A 131 5.82 -13.15 -16.40
C GLU A 131 5.86 -11.90 -17.29
N LEU A 132 6.81 -10.99 -17.05
CA LEU A 132 6.98 -9.80 -17.87
C LEU A 132 7.28 -10.17 -19.32
N ALA A 133 8.19 -11.12 -19.55
CA ALA A 133 8.51 -11.60 -20.89
C ALA A 133 7.27 -12.16 -21.61
N ARG A 134 6.40 -12.89 -20.89
CA ARG A 134 5.13 -13.39 -21.45
C ARG A 134 4.15 -12.26 -21.79
N ILE A 135 4.02 -11.25 -20.93
CA ILE A 135 3.17 -10.08 -21.19
C ILE A 135 3.67 -9.32 -22.43
N VAL A 136 4.98 -9.09 -22.55
CA VAL A 136 5.59 -8.43 -23.72
C VAL A 136 5.29 -9.20 -25.00
N ALA A 137 5.53 -10.52 -25.00
CA ALA A 137 5.25 -11.37 -26.15
C ALA A 137 3.76 -11.38 -26.55
N GLN A 138 2.84 -11.38 -25.59
CA GLN A 138 1.40 -11.36 -25.85
C GLN A 138 0.89 -10.00 -26.36
N THR A 139 1.50 -8.91 -25.91
CA THR A 139 1.10 -7.56 -26.29
C THR A 139 1.71 -7.15 -27.64
N GLY A 140 2.86 -7.72 -28.00
CA GLY A 140 3.65 -7.37 -29.18
C GLY A 140 4.42 -6.05 -28.99
N CYS A 141 4.62 -5.61 -27.75
CA CYS A 141 5.25 -4.33 -27.43
C CYS A 141 6.68 -4.52 -26.93
N ASP A 142 7.65 -4.49 -27.84
CA ASP A 142 9.06 -4.74 -27.52
C ASP A 142 9.76 -3.53 -26.86
N ASP A 143 9.19 -2.33 -26.95
CA ASP A 143 9.69 -1.13 -26.28
C ASP A 143 9.17 -1.06 -24.85
N VAL A 144 9.92 -1.71 -23.96
CA VAL A 144 9.58 -1.92 -22.55
C VAL A 144 10.66 -1.38 -21.61
N LEU A 145 10.22 -0.74 -20.54
CA LEU A 145 11.05 -0.43 -19.37
C LEU A 145 10.69 -1.37 -18.23
N ALA A 146 11.67 -2.12 -17.71
CA ALA A 146 11.54 -2.89 -16.48
C ALA A 146 12.31 -2.16 -15.36
N LEU A 147 11.58 -1.61 -14.40
CA LEU A 147 12.12 -0.68 -13.40
C LEU A 147 11.88 -1.23 -11.98
N PRO A 148 12.58 -2.29 -11.54
CA PRO A 148 12.49 -2.76 -10.16
C PRO A 148 12.99 -1.70 -9.18
N ALA A 149 12.42 -1.66 -7.98
CA ALA A 149 12.89 -0.74 -6.95
C ALA A 149 14.25 -1.19 -6.41
N ILE A 150 15.24 -0.31 -6.49
CA ILE A 150 16.57 -0.48 -5.91
C ILE A 150 16.52 -0.09 -4.43
N ARG A 151 16.00 1.11 -4.16
CA ARG A 151 15.80 1.66 -2.80
C ARG A 151 14.41 2.24 -2.65
N LEU A 152 13.87 2.14 -1.44
CA LEU A 152 12.60 2.70 -1.03
C LEU A 152 12.83 3.68 0.12
N PHE A 153 12.66 4.97 -0.18
CA PHE A 153 12.81 6.06 0.79
C PHE A 153 11.50 6.31 1.56
N LYS A 154 10.34 6.12 0.90
CA LYS A 154 9.03 6.31 1.53
C LYS A 154 7.96 5.45 0.89
N ILE A 155 7.18 4.79 1.74
CA ILE A 155 5.90 4.16 1.40
C ILE A 155 4.89 4.51 2.50
N LYS A 156 4.28 5.68 2.38
CA LYS A 156 3.30 6.12 3.37
C LYS A 156 2.23 6.95 2.70
N VAL A 157 1.08 6.32 2.53
CA VAL A 157 -0.17 7.04 2.23
C VAL A 157 -0.75 7.48 3.57
N ALA A 158 -0.31 8.62 4.07
CA ALA A 158 -0.93 9.25 5.23
C ALA A 158 -2.01 10.20 4.71
N PHE A 159 -3.27 9.80 4.85
CA PHE A 159 -4.39 10.67 4.56
C PHE A 159 -5.08 10.98 5.88
N ASP A 160 -4.87 12.21 6.36
CA ASP A 160 -5.37 12.69 7.64
C ASP A 160 -6.89 12.88 7.58
N VAL A 161 -7.62 12.11 8.39
CA VAL A 161 -9.09 12.17 8.47
C VAL A 161 -9.48 13.39 9.29
N ARG A 162 -9.33 14.60 8.72
CA ARG A 162 -9.77 15.84 9.35
C ARG A 162 -10.47 16.74 8.32
N GLU A 163 -11.80 16.75 8.37
CA GLU A 163 -12.59 17.90 7.94
C GLU A 163 -13.11 18.62 9.19
N GLY A 164 -12.92 19.94 9.24
CA GLY A 164 -13.59 20.84 10.20
C GLY A 164 -12.70 21.41 11.30
N ALA A 165 -12.41 22.70 11.17
CA ALA A 165 -11.97 23.71 12.15
C ALA A 165 -11.51 23.26 13.55
N GLY A 166 -10.30 23.70 13.94
CA GLY A 166 -9.89 23.80 15.34
C GLY A 166 -8.48 23.28 15.55
N THR A 167 -7.58 24.19 15.92
CA THR A 167 -6.26 23.91 16.47
C THR A 167 -6.37 22.97 17.65
N ASP A 168 -5.72 21.81 17.57
CA ASP A 168 -5.04 21.20 18.72
C ASP A 168 -4.06 20.12 18.24
N GLU A 169 -2.84 20.26 18.75
CA GLU A 169 -1.68 19.43 18.52
C GLU A 169 -1.92 18.01 19.07
N ALA A 170 -2.28 17.09 18.19
CA ALA A 170 -2.07 15.67 18.41
C ALA A 170 -1.14 15.19 17.30
N SER A 171 0.13 15.53 17.49
CA SER A 171 1.29 15.05 16.76
C SER A 171 1.16 13.55 16.51
N ALA A 172 0.91 13.20 15.25
CA ALA A 172 1.25 11.90 14.73
C ALA A 172 2.73 11.70 15.05
N ALA A 173 3.04 10.76 15.93
CA ALA A 173 4.40 10.43 16.32
C ALA A 173 5.31 10.46 15.08
N ALA A 174 6.23 11.42 15.06
CA ALA A 174 7.28 11.51 14.07
C ALA A 174 7.98 10.14 14.02
N PRO A 175 8.28 9.57 12.84
CA PRO A 175 9.31 8.54 12.80
C PRO A 175 10.60 9.23 13.26
N SER A 176 11.02 8.88 14.47
CA SER A 176 12.36 9.17 14.96
C SER A 176 13.38 8.49 14.05
N SER A 177 14.47 9.19 13.77
CA SER A 177 15.68 8.76 13.03
C SER A 177 15.50 8.42 11.54
N LEU A 178 16.45 8.93 10.75
CA LEU A 178 16.76 8.52 9.37
C LEU A 178 16.98 7.00 9.32
N ARG A 179 15.91 6.21 9.15
CA ARG A 179 16.05 4.80 8.81
C ARG A 179 16.63 4.73 7.40
N ALA A 180 17.66 3.91 7.22
CA ALA A 180 18.20 3.63 5.90
C ALA A 180 17.07 3.18 4.95
N PRO A 181 17.08 3.62 3.68
CA PRO A 181 16.10 3.17 2.69
C PRO A 181 16.05 1.63 2.60
N LEU A 182 14.86 1.07 2.45
CA LEU A 182 14.71 -0.37 2.26
C LEU A 182 15.22 -0.75 0.85
N GLU A 183 16.07 -1.76 0.76
CA GLU A 183 16.56 -2.32 -0.51
C GLU A 183 15.89 -3.68 -0.76
N PRO A 184 14.83 -3.78 -1.58
CA PRO A 184 14.02 -5.00 -1.70
C PRO A 184 14.83 -6.24 -2.10
N ALA A 185 15.81 -6.07 -2.97
CA ALA A 185 16.67 -7.17 -3.43
C ALA A 185 17.59 -7.75 -2.33
N ARG A 186 17.81 -7.01 -1.23
CA ARG A 186 18.62 -7.47 -0.08
C ARG A 186 17.77 -8.05 1.05
N VAL A 187 16.44 -8.02 0.91
CA VAL A 187 15.53 -8.58 1.90
C VAL A 187 15.53 -10.10 1.78
N VAL A 188 15.92 -10.78 2.85
CA VAL A 188 15.74 -12.22 2.98
C VAL A 188 14.26 -12.49 3.26
N ALA A 189 13.63 -13.30 2.43
CA ALA A 189 12.25 -13.72 2.63
C ALA A 189 12.15 -14.67 3.81
N GLU A 190 11.08 -14.54 4.59
CA GLU A 190 10.73 -15.52 5.60
C GLU A 190 10.42 -16.86 4.93
N PRO A 191 10.93 -17.98 5.46
CA PRO A 191 10.51 -19.29 5.00
C PRO A 191 9.04 -19.51 5.37
N LEU A 192 8.20 -19.72 4.35
CA LEU A 192 6.76 -19.95 4.51
C LEU A 192 6.39 -21.32 3.92
N ASP A 193 5.95 -22.21 4.80
CA ASP A 193 5.33 -23.49 4.42
C ASP A 193 3.89 -23.31 3.92
N ASP A 194 3.19 -24.40 3.62
CA ASP A 194 1.82 -24.33 3.09
C ASP A 194 0.81 -23.81 4.13
N ALA A 195 1.02 -24.10 5.41
CA ALA A 195 0.18 -23.57 6.49
C ALA A 195 0.38 -22.06 6.64
N ASP A 196 1.62 -21.58 6.57
CA ASP A 196 1.96 -20.16 6.58
C ASP A 196 1.34 -19.42 5.40
N ARG A 197 1.45 -19.97 4.18
CA ARG A 197 0.81 -19.38 2.99
C ARG A 197 -0.70 -19.33 3.12
N ALA A 198 -1.30 -20.39 3.67
CA ALA A 198 -2.73 -20.42 3.98
C ALA A 198 -3.12 -19.35 5.01
N LEU A 199 -2.30 -19.12 6.04
CA LEU A 199 -2.51 -18.05 7.00
C LEU A 199 -2.38 -16.67 6.35
N VAL A 200 -1.40 -16.45 5.45
CA VAL A 200 -1.28 -15.20 4.69
C VAL A 200 -2.56 -14.94 3.87
N ARG A 201 -3.10 -15.96 3.18
CA ARG A 201 -4.38 -15.86 2.45
C ARG A 201 -5.55 -15.49 3.36
N ALA A 202 -5.60 -16.03 4.58
CA ALA A 202 -6.62 -15.69 5.56
C ALA A 202 -6.48 -14.23 6.05
N LEU A 203 -5.27 -13.85 6.47
CA LEU A 203 -4.96 -12.55 7.03
C LEU A 203 -5.10 -11.40 6.00
N GLN A 204 -4.86 -11.63 4.71
CA GLN A 204 -5.10 -10.63 3.66
C GLN A 204 -6.59 -10.41 3.35
N GLY A 205 -7.46 -11.32 3.82
CA GLY A 205 -8.91 -11.21 3.76
C GLY A 205 -9.49 -10.24 4.79
N ASP A 206 -10.80 -10.34 5.02
CA ASP A 206 -11.50 -9.64 6.09
C ASP A 206 -11.83 -10.61 7.24
N LEU A 207 -11.33 -10.27 8.42
CA LEU A 207 -11.47 -11.03 9.67
C LEU A 207 -12.36 -10.30 10.69
N GLY A 208 -13.08 -9.25 10.27
CA GLY A 208 -14.04 -8.56 11.12
C GLY A 208 -15.34 -9.36 11.34
N GLY A 209 -16.26 -8.81 12.13
CA GLY A 209 -17.56 -9.42 12.41
C GLY A 209 -17.54 -10.47 13.52
N THR A 210 -16.42 -10.60 14.21
CA THR A 210 -16.22 -11.51 15.33
C THR A 210 -15.25 -10.89 16.34
N LEU A 211 -15.45 -11.21 17.63
CA LEU A 211 -14.50 -10.90 18.71
C LEU A 211 -13.22 -11.74 18.63
N ARG A 212 -13.25 -12.84 17.86
CA ARG A 212 -12.16 -13.85 17.74
C ARG A 212 -11.61 -13.90 16.31
N PRO A 213 -10.94 -12.82 15.82
CA PRO A 213 -10.46 -12.77 14.43
C PRO A 213 -9.40 -13.83 14.13
N PHE A 214 -8.64 -14.30 15.12
CA PHE A 214 -7.64 -15.36 14.92
C PHE A 214 -8.24 -16.76 14.88
N ALA A 215 -9.36 -17.01 15.57
CA ALA A 215 -10.16 -18.22 15.34
C ALA A 215 -10.67 -18.26 13.89
N ARG A 216 -11.22 -17.13 13.41
CA ARG A 216 -11.66 -17.00 12.02
C ARG A 216 -10.51 -17.17 11.03
N ALA A 217 -9.34 -16.60 11.31
CA ALA A 217 -8.16 -16.78 10.48
C ALA A 217 -7.72 -18.25 10.42
N ALA A 218 -7.73 -18.96 11.55
CA ALA A 218 -7.39 -20.37 11.62
C ALA A 218 -8.37 -21.25 10.83
N GLU A 219 -9.68 -20.98 10.94
CA GLU A 219 -10.73 -21.68 10.17
C GLU A 219 -10.50 -21.52 8.65
N VAL A 220 -10.30 -20.27 8.20
CA VAL A 220 -10.07 -19.96 6.79
C VAL A 220 -8.76 -20.56 6.31
N ALA A 221 -7.68 -20.45 7.09
CA ALA A 221 -6.39 -21.05 6.77
C ALA A 221 -6.49 -22.59 6.68
N SER A 222 -7.27 -23.22 7.56
CA SER A 222 -7.49 -24.68 7.52
C SER A 222 -8.07 -25.14 6.19
N SER A 223 -9.02 -24.36 5.65
CA SER A 223 -9.63 -24.65 4.33
C SER A 223 -8.62 -24.52 3.19
N TYR A 224 -7.68 -23.59 3.27
CA TYR A 224 -6.62 -23.44 2.28
C TYR A 224 -5.53 -24.52 2.39
N ALA A 225 -5.18 -24.93 3.61
CA ALA A 225 -4.10 -25.87 3.87
C ALA A 225 -4.54 -27.34 3.77
N GLY A 226 -5.86 -27.62 3.84
CA GLY A 226 -6.38 -28.99 3.89
C GLY A 226 -6.08 -29.72 5.20
N THR A 227 -5.70 -28.99 6.26
CA THR A 227 -5.42 -29.52 7.60
C THR A 227 -5.98 -28.59 8.67
N ALA A 228 -6.31 -29.15 9.84
CA ALA A 228 -6.86 -28.38 10.94
C ALA A 228 -5.79 -27.51 11.60
N LEU A 229 -5.99 -26.19 11.55
CA LEU A 229 -5.17 -25.18 12.21
C LEU A 229 -6.01 -24.57 13.35
N ASN A 230 -5.34 -24.21 14.46
CA ASN A 230 -6.02 -23.66 15.63
C ASN A 230 -5.69 -22.16 15.84
N GLU A 231 -6.54 -21.48 16.62
CA GLU A 231 -6.42 -20.04 16.89
C GLU A 231 -5.10 -19.64 17.56
N ARG A 232 -4.60 -20.45 18.50
CA ARG A 232 -3.32 -20.18 19.17
C ARG A 232 -2.19 -20.18 18.15
N TRP A 233 -2.12 -21.20 17.30
CA TRP A 233 -1.15 -21.25 16.22
C TRP A 233 -1.27 -20.03 15.29
N ALA A 234 -2.48 -19.67 14.85
CA ALA A 234 -2.68 -18.55 13.94
C ALA A 234 -2.24 -17.20 14.56
N SER A 235 -2.56 -16.97 15.83
CA SER A 235 -2.14 -15.75 16.54
C SER A 235 -0.64 -15.72 16.82
N ASP A 236 -0.05 -16.82 17.27
CA ASP A 236 1.39 -16.91 17.53
C ASP A 236 2.21 -16.75 16.24
N ARG A 237 1.77 -17.36 15.14
CA ARG A 237 2.44 -17.22 13.85
C ARG A 237 2.27 -15.81 13.27
N THR A 238 1.11 -15.18 13.44
CA THR A 238 0.90 -13.77 13.05
C THR A 238 1.86 -12.85 13.81
N ARG A 239 2.08 -13.09 15.10
CA ARG A 239 3.02 -12.32 15.93
C ARG A 239 4.47 -12.50 15.45
N ALA A 240 4.89 -13.74 15.19
CA ALA A 240 6.22 -14.02 14.64
C ALA A 240 6.44 -13.31 13.28
N LEU A 241 5.42 -13.27 12.42
CA LEU A 241 5.50 -12.56 11.13
C LEU A 241 5.53 -11.03 11.29
N LEU A 242 4.89 -10.47 12.33
CA LEU A 242 5.02 -9.05 12.70
C LEU A 242 6.44 -8.72 13.17
N GLU A 243 7.00 -9.56 14.04
CA GLU A 243 8.37 -9.41 14.57
C GLU A 243 9.42 -9.51 13.45
N ALA A 244 9.22 -10.44 12.51
CA ALA A 244 10.03 -10.57 11.30
C ALA A 244 9.82 -9.43 10.28
N GLY A 245 8.80 -8.59 10.46
CA GLY A 245 8.40 -7.51 9.55
C GLY A 245 7.70 -7.98 8.27
N ALA A 246 7.42 -9.28 8.11
CA ALA A 246 6.68 -9.84 6.99
C ALA A 246 5.22 -9.36 6.98
N VAL A 247 4.60 -9.29 8.16
CA VAL A 247 3.40 -8.51 8.39
C VAL A 247 3.84 -7.11 8.84
N ARG A 248 3.44 -6.07 8.11
CA ARG A 248 3.71 -4.68 8.48
C ARG A 248 2.78 -4.19 9.58
N ARG A 249 1.53 -4.66 9.54
CA ARG A 249 0.46 -4.29 10.49
C ARG A 249 -0.68 -5.29 10.41
N PHE A 250 -1.27 -5.63 11.55
CA PHE A 250 -2.59 -6.20 11.68
C PHE A 250 -3.56 -5.18 12.29
N GLY A 251 -4.72 -4.95 11.67
CA GLY A 251 -5.68 -3.94 12.13
C GLY A 251 -6.72 -3.57 11.07
N ALA A 252 -7.36 -2.41 11.24
CA ALA A 252 -8.34 -1.91 10.29
C ALA A 252 -7.68 -1.32 9.04
N MET A 253 -8.18 -1.70 7.87
CA MET A 253 -7.89 -1.06 6.59
C MET A 253 -9.05 -0.14 6.25
N VAL A 254 -8.82 1.17 6.26
CA VAL A 254 -9.85 2.17 5.99
C VAL A 254 -9.98 2.48 4.50
N ARG A 255 -11.20 2.83 4.09
CA ARG A 255 -11.41 3.54 2.83
C ARG A 255 -11.11 5.01 3.08
N HIS A 256 -10.00 5.48 2.54
CA HIS A 256 -9.76 6.92 2.50
C HIS A 256 -10.75 7.52 1.51
N ARG A 257 -11.81 8.18 2.00
CA ARG A 257 -12.59 9.10 1.16
C ARG A 257 -11.61 10.11 0.56
N ARG A 258 -11.73 10.35 -0.75
CA ARG A 258 -10.84 11.23 -1.54
C ARG A 258 -10.67 12.56 -0.80
N MET A 259 -9.50 12.79 -0.20
CA MET A 259 -9.20 14.03 0.53
C MET A 259 -8.87 15.17 -0.43
N GLY A 260 -9.82 15.57 -1.28
CA GLY A 260 -9.64 16.66 -2.24
C GLY A 260 -8.59 16.42 -3.34
N PHE A 261 -7.76 15.37 -3.24
CA PHE A 261 -6.79 15.00 -4.27
C PHE A 261 -7.51 14.37 -5.45
N SER A 262 -7.67 15.15 -6.53
CA SER A 262 -8.22 14.65 -7.79
C SER A 262 -7.13 14.29 -8.81
N SER A 263 -5.88 14.72 -8.56
CA SER A 263 -4.75 14.51 -9.48
C SER A 263 -3.61 13.72 -8.83
N ASN A 264 -2.99 12.86 -9.63
CA ASN A 264 -1.83 12.04 -9.25
C ASN A 264 -0.76 12.14 -10.34
N ALA A 265 0.43 12.61 -9.96
CA ALA A 265 1.58 12.73 -10.85
C ALA A 265 2.73 11.84 -10.37
N MET A 266 3.34 11.11 -11.28
CA MET A 266 4.63 10.47 -11.03
C MET A 266 5.73 11.43 -11.48
N GLY A 267 6.41 12.05 -10.53
CA GLY A 267 7.59 12.85 -10.79
C GLY A 267 8.81 11.94 -10.96
N VAL A 268 9.53 12.10 -12.07
CA VAL A 268 10.75 11.33 -12.35
C VAL A 268 11.94 12.28 -12.46
N TRP A 269 13.03 11.90 -11.79
CA TRP A 269 14.19 12.75 -11.53
C TRP A 269 15.46 12.02 -12.01
N ASN A 270 16.35 12.74 -12.68
CA ASN A 270 17.67 12.24 -13.05
C ASN A 270 18.70 12.87 -12.10
N VAL A 271 19.13 12.10 -11.11
CA VAL A 271 20.03 12.56 -10.06
C VAL A 271 21.36 11.80 -10.16
N PRO A 272 22.53 12.45 -10.03
CA PRO A 272 23.82 11.76 -10.01
C PRO A 272 23.87 10.64 -8.96
N ASP A 273 24.50 9.51 -9.29
CA ASP A 273 24.43 8.27 -8.49
C ASP A 273 24.96 8.46 -7.07
N GLU A 274 25.99 9.27 -6.92
CA GLU A 274 26.61 9.63 -5.64
C GLU A 274 25.71 10.51 -4.76
N GLN A 275 24.68 11.15 -5.33
CA GLN A 275 23.76 12.05 -4.62
C GLN A 275 22.38 11.42 -4.38
N VAL A 276 22.11 10.22 -4.89
CA VAL A 276 20.78 9.58 -4.83
C VAL A 276 20.27 9.41 -3.41
N LEU A 277 21.12 9.04 -2.45
CA LEU A 277 20.71 8.86 -1.06
C LEU A 277 20.26 10.19 -0.42
N ALA A 278 21.00 11.27 -0.67
CA ALA A 278 20.68 12.59 -0.17
C ALA A 278 19.40 13.12 -0.85
N ALA A 279 19.32 13.04 -2.18
CA ALA A 279 18.16 13.47 -2.95
C ALA A 279 16.89 12.70 -2.57
N GLY A 280 16.97 11.38 -2.46
CA GLY A 280 15.82 10.55 -2.08
C GLY A 280 15.28 10.89 -0.69
N THR A 281 16.17 11.28 0.25
CA THR A 281 15.78 11.77 1.58
C THR A 281 15.02 13.10 1.50
N VAL A 282 15.54 14.06 0.72
CA VAL A 282 14.89 15.35 0.49
C VAL A 282 13.52 15.15 -0.16
N LEU A 283 13.46 14.39 -1.25
CA LEU A 283 12.25 14.15 -2.01
C LEU A 283 11.17 13.38 -1.24
N ALA A 284 11.57 12.53 -0.28
CA ALA A 284 10.64 11.78 0.56
C ALA A 284 10.02 12.61 1.69
N ALA A 285 10.64 13.72 2.10
CA ALA A 285 10.23 14.44 3.30
C ALA A 285 8.80 15.01 3.23
N PRO A 286 8.35 15.68 2.14
CA PRO A 286 7.05 16.34 2.13
C PRO A 286 5.85 15.39 2.21
N ALA A 287 4.77 15.85 2.84
CA ALA A 287 3.55 15.05 3.04
C ALA A 287 2.82 14.74 1.73
N GLU A 288 2.93 15.62 0.73
CA GLU A 288 2.32 15.47 -0.60
C GLU A 288 2.96 14.35 -1.43
N VAL A 289 4.16 13.89 -1.03
CA VAL A 289 4.84 12.72 -1.63
C VAL A 289 4.50 11.48 -0.83
N SER A 290 3.68 10.59 -1.39
CA SER A 290 3.30 9.35 -0.71
C SER A 290 4.32 8.22 -0.88
N HIS A 291 5.03 8.23 -1.99
CA HIS A 291 6.05 7.24 -2.29
C HIS A 291 7.29 7.87 -2.92
N CYS A 292 8.46 7.38 -2.53
CA CYS A 292 9.74 7.77 -3.11
C CYS A 292 10.62 6.52 -3.31
N TYR A 293 11.03 6.26 -4.55
CA TYR A 293 11.80 5.09 -4.95
C TYR A 293 13.01 5.47 -5.79
N GLU A 294 14.10 4.73 -5.63
CA GLU A 294 15.17 4.61 -6.62
C GLU A 294 14.92 3.41 -7.54
N ARG A 295 15.16 3.58 -8.84
CA ARG A 295 15.00 2.55 -9.88
C ARG A 295 16.15 2.67 -10.89
N PRO A 296 16.45 1.61 -11.67
CA PRO A 296 17.53 1.68 -12.66
C PRO A 296 17.20 2.66 -13.80
N ARG A 297 18.24 3.18 -14.44
CA ARG A 297 18.13 3.92 -15.72
C ARG A 297 18.21 2.95 -16.91
N SER A 298 17.74 3.41 -18.07
CA SER A 298 18.02 2.79 -19.37
C SER A 298 18.51 3.85 -20.35
N GLN A 299 18.94 3.43 -21.55
CA GLN A 299 19.39 4.36 -22.60
C GLN A 299 18.28 5.34 -23.02
N THR A 300 17.03 4.87 -23.06
CA THR A 300 15.85 5.68 -23.42
C THR A 300 15.19 6.36 -22.22
N TRP A 301 15.66 6.06 -20.99
CA TRP A 301 15.03 6.51 -19.76
C TRP A 301 16.07 6.86 -18.67
N PRO A 302 16.49 8.14 -18.58
CA PRO A 302 17.59 8.55 -17.70
C PRO A 302 17.18 8.79 -16.24
N TYR A 303 15.94 8.49 -15.85
CA TYR A 303 15.42 8.83 -14.52
C TYR A 303 15.61 7.70 -13.51
N ASN A 304 16.25 8.00 -12.38
CA ASN A 304 16.57 7.04 -11.33
C ASN A 304 15.81 7.29 -10.02
N LEU A 305 15.20 8.46 -9.79
CA LEU A 305 14.35 8.72 -8.62
C LEU A 305 12.91 9.00 -9.04
N TYR A 306 11.95 8.49 -8.26
CA TYR A 306 10.52 8.48 -8.57
C TYR A 306 9.73 8.93 -7.36
N THR A 307 8.92 9.97 -7.51
CA THR A 307 8.04 10.50 -6.46
C THR A 307 6.58 10.43 -6.89
N MET A 308 5.73 9.77 -6.09
CA MET A 308 4.27 9.87 -6.29
C MET A 308 3.72 11.08 -5.55
N ILE A 309 3.37 12.10 -6.33
CA ILE A 309 2.86 13.40 -5.86
C ILE A 309 1.33 13.43 -5.96
N HIS A 310 0.68 13.82 -4.87
CA HIS A 310 -0.76 14.00 -4.82
C HIS A 310 -1.13 15.49 -4.75
N GLY A 311 -2.06 15.90 -5.61
CA GLY A 311 -2.50 17.30 -5.74
C GLY A 311 -4.01 17.39 -5.90
N ARG A 312 -4.57 18.53 -5.48
CA ARG A 312 -6.00 18.81 -5.69
C ARG A 312 -6.34 18.90 -7.17
N ASP A 313 -5.37 19.30 -7.99
CA ASP A 313 -5.39 19.47 -9.43
C ASP A 313 -3.96 19.26 -9.99
N ARG A 314 -3.81 19.38 -11.32
CA ARG A 314 -2.52 19.29 -12.03
C ARG A 314 -1.53 20.35 -11.54
N ASP A 315 -1.97 21.60 -11.45
CA ASP A 315 -1.12 22.73 -11.05
C ASP A 315 -0.58 22.57 -9.63
N ALA A 316 -1.34 21.94 -8.72
CA ALA A 316 -0.86 21.61 -7.38
C ALA A 316 0.30 20.61 -7.43
N CYS A 317 0.22 19.57 -8.27
CA CYS A 317 1.32 18.64 -8.48
C CYS A 317 2.56 19.36 -9.06
N GLU A 318 2.36 20.25 -10.03
CA GLU A 318 3.44 21.04 -10.65
C GLU A 318 4.13 21.97 -9.63
N ARG A 319 3.35 22.68 -8.80
CA ARG A 319 3.91 23.51 -7.71
C ARG A 319 4.69 22.68 -6.69
N THR A 320 4.18 21.50 -6.32
CA THR A 320 4.92 20.59 -5.43
C THR A 320 6.23 20.13 -6.06
N ALA A 321 6.22 19.78 -7.35
CA ALA A 321 7.43 19.37 -8.07
C ALA A 321 8.46 20.50 -8.17
N ALA A 322 8.03 21.74 -8.45
CA ALA A 322 8.90 22.91 -8.45
C ALA A 322 9.52 23.15 -7.06
N ARG A 323 8.71 23.07 -6.00
CA ARG A 323 9.22 23.20 -4.62
C ARG A 323 10.25 22.12 -4.27
N LEU A 324 9.98 20.87 -4.65
CA LEU A 324 10.90 19.73 -4.47
C LEU A 324 12.23 19.95 -5.22
N HIS A 325 12.17 20.53 -6.42
CA HIS A 325 13.37 20.90 -7.16
C HIS A 325 14.16 21.99 -6.43
N ASP A 326 13.50 23.02 -5.92
CA ASP A 326 14.17 24.06 -5.11
C ASP A 326 14.76 23.50 -3.80
N ASP A 327 14.09 22.52 -3.17
CA ASP A 327 14.58 21.81 -1.99
C ASP A 327 15.89 21.04 -2.30
N LEU A 328 15.97 20.40 -3.47
CA LEU A 328 17.20 19.74 -3.93
C LEU A 328 18.34 20.75 -4.14
N SER A 329 18.07 21.87 -4.82
CA SER A 329 19.08 22.91 -5.05
C SER A 329 19.58 23.51 -3.72
N ARG A 330 18.69 23.76 -2.75
CA ARG A 330 19.06 24.19 -1.39
C ARG A 330 19.94 23.17 -0.65
N ALA A 331 19.77 21.89 -0.95
CA ALA A 331 20.61 20.81 -0.42
C ALA A 331 21.92 20.62 -1.19
N GLY A 332 22.22 21.46 -2.19
CA GLY A 332 23.42 21.36 -3.03
C GLY A 332 23.34 20.28 -4.10
N ILE A 333 22.13 19.86 -4.48
CA ILE A 333 21.86 18.81 -5.49
C ILE A 333 21.28 19.47 -6.73
N ASP A 334 22.16 19.90 -7.63
CA ASP A 334 21.77 20.59 -8.87
C ASP A 334 21.40 19.58 -9.96
N VAL A 335 20.11 19.49 -10.27
CA VAL A 335 19.54 18.59 -11.29
C VAL A 335 18.52 19.32 -12.14
N LEU A 336 18.13 18.75 -13.28
CA LEU A 336 17.02 19.31 -14.05
C LEU A 336 15.69 19.18 -13.28
N PRO A 337 14.70 20.06 -13.53
CA PRO A 337 13.36 19.91 -12.99
C PRO A 337 12.77 18.52 -13.32
N ALA A 338 11.93 18.00 -12.42
CA ALA A 338 11.26 16.73 -12.64
C ALA A 338 10.44 16.73 -13.92
N ARG A 339 10.44 15.60 -14.63
CA ARG A 339 9.37 15.32 -15.59
C ARG A 339 8.18 14.76 -14.83
N LEU A 340 6.99 15.34 -15.05
CA LEU A 340 5.75 14.86 -14.43
C LEU A 340 4.98 14.00 -15.41
N LEU A 341 4.82 12.73 -15.07
CA LEU A 341 3.99 11.78 -15.80
C LEU A 341 2.59 11.80 -15.19
N LEU A 342 1.68 12.56 -15.79
CA LEU A 342 0.31 12.68 -15.32
C LEU A 342 -0.50 11.44 -15.71
N SER A 343 -1.33 10.98 -14.78
CA SER A 343 -2.20 9.82 -15.03
C SER A 343 -3.45 10.30 -15.77
N THR A 344 -3.66 9.88 -17.02
CA THR A 344 -4.81 10.31 -17.84
C THR A 344 -5.99 9.35 -17.70
N ARG A 345 -5.73 8.04 -17.64
CA ARG A 345 -6.73 6.98 -17.46
C ARG A 345 -6.26 5.91 -16.47
N GLU A 346 -7.18 5.39 -15.66
CA GLU A 346 -6.96 4.28 -14.73
C GLU A 346 -7.66 3.04 -15.28
N PHE A 347 -6.89 2.07 -15.81
CA PHE A 347 -7.43 0.80 -16.31
C PHE A 347 -7.59 -0.24 -15.20
N LYS A 348 -6.70 -0.22 -14.19
CA LYS A 348 -6.76 -1.13 -13.04
C LYS A 348 -6.15 -0.50 -11.80
N LYS A 349 -6.83 -0.67 -10.67
CA LYS A 349 -6.32 -0.36 -9.33
C LYS A 349 -6.87 -1.35 -8.30
N THR A 350 -6.06 -2.34 -7.97
CA THR A 350 -6.39 -3.37 -6.99
C THR A 350 -5.22 -3.57 -6.03
N SER A 351 -5.47 -4.28 -4.93
CA SER A 351 -4.39 -4.78 -4.07
C SER A 351 -3.93 -6.14 -4.57
N MET A 352 -2.65 -6.47 -4.35
CA MET A 352 -2.14 -7.83 -4.58
C MET A 352 -2.88 -8.82 -3.69
N ARG A 353 -3.21 -9.99 -4.26
CA ARG A 353 -3.72 -11.16 -3.54
C ARG A 353 -2.61 -12.20 -3.51
N TYR A 354 -1.87 -12.24 -2.41
CA TYR A 354 -0.72 -13.11 -2.28
C TYR A 354 -1.18 -14.57 -2.17
N PHE A 355 -0.43 -15.44 -2.86
CA PHE A 355 -0.60 -16.88 -2.90
C PHE A 355 -1.92 -17.31 -3.54
N GLU A 356 -2.60 -16.45 -4.30
CA GLU A 356 -3.88 -16.73 -4.98
C GLU A 356 -3.75 -16.65 -6.51
N GLU A 357 -2.53 -16.62 -7.05
CA GLU A 357 -2.26 -16.36 -8.47
C GLU A 357 -2.56 -17.55 -9.40
N GLU A 358 -2.58 -18.76 -8.85
CA GLU A 358 -2.74 -20.03 -9.58
C GLU A 358 -4.20 -20.52 -9.64
N ARG A 359 -5.16 -19.66 -9.33
CA ARG A 359 -6.59 -20.01 -9.22
C ARG A 359 -7.40 -19.82 -10.48
#